data_AF-A0A8T6PZS5-F1
#
_entry.id   AF-A0A8T6PZS5-F1
#
_cell.length_a   1.000
_cell.length_b   1.000
_cell.length_c   1.000
_cell.angle_alpha   90.00
_cell.angle_beta   90.00
_cell.angle_gamma   90.00
#
_symmetry.space_group_name_H-M   'P 1'
#
loop_
_entity.id
_entity.type
_entity.pdbx_description
1 polymer ?
#
loop_
_entity_poly.entity_id
_entity_poly.type
_entity_poly.pdbx_seq_one_letter_code
_entity_poly.pdbx_strand_id
1 'polypeptide(L)'
;MKGSEEKSTPDVLDSAQLVRIKAVHRGFLYQHLYAVGCLLLAQKVSVETVTVELDEDIELNSVQERIYVQVKTRQKPIIPSDVSGALARFAEMRNEHIVGRRQGSASFVIVANQAPGPHLQKMIEDKTLPADVR
;
A
#
# COMPACT_ATOMS: atom_id res chain seq x y z
N MET A 1 40.48 -7.69 -26.35
CA MET A 1 39.02 -7.76 -26.16
C MET A 1 38.51 -6.34 -26.04
N LYS A 2 37.81 -5.85 -27.08
CA LYS A 2 37.33 -4.46 -27.20
C LYS A 2 35.93 -4.34 -26.62
N GLY A 3 35.68 -3.21 -25.95
CA GLY A 3 34.37 -2.57 -25.95
C GLY A 3 33.50 -2.81 -24.72
N SER A 4 33.89 -2.24 -23.57
CA SER A 4 32.88 -1.72 -22.66
C SER A 4 32.23 -0.53 -23.35
N GLU A 5 31.11 -0.75 -24.05
CA GLU A 5 30.26 0.36 -24.47
C GLU A 5 29.77 1.07 -23.19
N GLU A 6 30.37 2.23 -22.89
CA GLU A 6 29.75 3.21 -22.02
C GLU A 6 28.40 3.57 -22.66
N LYS A 7 27.33 2.94 -22.18
CA LYS A 7 25.97 3.36 -22.50
C LYS A 7 25.83 4.80 -22.01
N SER A 8 25.93 5.76 -22.94
CA SER A 8 25.63 7.16 -22.66
C SER A 8 24.24 7.18 -22.05
N THR A 9 24.12 7.63 -20.80
CA THR A 9 22.80 7.79 -20.18
C THR A 9 22.04 8.85 -20.98
N PRO A 10 20.86 8.53 -21.52
CA PRO A 10 20.09 9.48 -22.31
C PRO A 10 19.84 10.76 -21.49
N ASP A 11 19.90 11.90 -22.17
CA ASP A 11 19.70 13.19 -21.52
C ASP A 11 18.29 13.28 -20.91
N VAL A 12 18.20 13.80 -19.69
CA VAL A 12 16.95 13.82 -18.92
C VAL A 12 16.19 15.09 -19.27
N LEU A 13 15.05 14.93 -19.96
CA LEU A 13 14.20 16.07 -20.37
C LEU A 13 13.62 16.83 -19.18
N ASP A 14 13.12 16.13 -18.16
CA ASP A 14 12.60 16.71 -16.91
C ASP A 14 13.01 15.85 -15.71
N SER A 15 13.87 16.40 -14.86
CA SER A 15 14.32 15.75 -13.62
C SER A 15 13.17 15.46 -12.65
N ALA A 16 12.16 16.34 -12.57
CA ALA A 16 11.01 16.15 -11.69
C ALA A 16 10.12 15.01 -12.18
N GLN A 17 9.95 14.87 -13.49
CA GLN A 17 9.26 13.72 -14.08
C GLN A 17 10.03 12.42 -13.84
N LEU A 18 11.36 12.42 -14.00
CA LEU A 18 12.19 11.24 -13.72
C LEU A 18 12.02 10.75 -12.28
N VAL A 19 11.99 11.67 -11.31
CA VAL A 19 11.75 11.34 -9.89
C VAL A 19 10.38 10.69 -9.70
N ARG A 20 9.33 11.23 -10.33
CA ARG A 20 7.96 10.68 -10.25
C ARG A 20 7.87 9.29 -10.86
N ILE A 21 8.44 9.08 -12.05
CA ILE A 21 8.49 7.76 -12.70
C ILE A 21 9.18 6.75 -11.79
N LYS A 22 10.37 7.08 -11.27
CA LYS A 22 11.11 6.20 -10.36
C LYS A 22 10.33 5.89 -9.09
N ALA A 23 9.62 6.88 -8.53
CA ALA A 23 8.79 6.68 -7.35
C ALA A 23 7.64 5.71 -7.63
N VAL A 24 6.92 5.88 -8.75
CA VAL A 24 5.81 5.00 -9.16
C VAL A 24 6.29 3.57 -9.37
N HIS A 25 7.36 3.35 -10.15
CA HIS A 25 7.88 2.00 -10.38
C HIS A 25 8.40 1.34 -9.10
N ARG A 26 9.00 2.12 -8.18
CA ARG A 26 9.38 1.61 -6.87
C ARG A 26 8.16 1.21 -6.04
N GLY A 27 7.08 1.98 -6.10
CA GLY A 27 5.80 1.64 -5.47
C GLY A 27 5.25 0.32 -5.97
N PHE A 28 5.16 0.14 -7.29
CA PHE A 28 4.75 -1.13 -7.89
C PHE A 28 5.66 -2.29 -7.52
N LEU A 29 6.98 -2.10 -7.50
CA LEU A 29 7.88 -3.18 -7.07
C LEU A 29 7.61 -3.56 -5.60
N TYR A 30 7.49 -2.56 -4.73
CA TYR A 30 7.30 -2.79 -3.30
C TYR A 30 5.96 -3.47 -3.00
N GLN A 31 4.85 -3.06 -3.63
CA GLN A 31 3.55 -3.69 -3.41
C GLN A 31 3.57 -5.18 -3.80
N HIS A 32 4.23 -5.54 -4.91
CA HIS A 32 4.28 -6.92 -5.35
C HIS A 32 5.20 -7.76 -4.47
N LEU A 33 6.33 -7.21 -4.01
CA LEU A 33 7.19 -7.89 -3.03
C LEU A 33 6.45 -8.11 -1.70
N TYR A 34 5.67 -7.13 -1.25
CA TYR A 34 4.84 -7.26 -0.06
C TYR A 34 3.75 -8.34 -0.24
N ALA A 35 3.04 -8.31 -1.37
CA ALA A 35 2.02 -9.31 -1.71
C ALA A 35 2.59 -10.73 -1.78
N VAL A 36 3.79 -10.91 -2.37
CA VAL A 36 4.49 -12.20 -2.35
C VAL A 36 4.83 -12.63 -0.93
N GLY A 37 5.28 -11.69 -0.08
CA GLY A 37 5.47 -11.96 1.35
C GLY A 37 4.20 -12.46 2.04
N CYS A 38 3.06 -11.79 1.79
CA CYS A 38 1.75 -12.24 2.28
C CYS A 38 1.40 -13.64 1.76
N LEU A 39 1.61 -13.91 0.47
CA LEU A 39 1.33 -15.19 -0.15
C LEU A 39 2.14 -16.33 0.49
N LEU A 40 3.43 -16.11 0.75
CA LEU A 40 4.30 -17.09 1.39
C LEU A 40 3.90 -17.37 2.85
N LEU A 41 3.20 -16.44 3.50
CA LEU A 41 2.69 -16.58 4.87
C LEU A 41 1.22 -17.02 4.93
N ALA A 42 0.49 -16.97 3.82
CA ALA A 42 -0.97 -17.11 3.76
C ALA A 42 -1.49 -18.39 4.42
N GLN A 43 -0.86 -19.53 4.14
CA GLN A 43 -1.27 -20.82 4.72
C GLN A 43 -1.24 -20.84 6.25
N LYS A 44 -0.30 -20.12 6.88
CA LYS A 44 -0.17 -20.10 8.34
C LYS A 44 -1.32 -19.37 9.03
N VAL A 45 -2.05 -18.53 8.29
CA VAL A 45 -3.09 -17.65 8.80
C VAL A 45 -4.43 -17.84 8.06
N SER A 46 -4.62 -18.99 7.42
CA SER A 46 -5.88 -19.37 6.74
C SER A 46 -6.35 -18.37 5.67
N VAL A 47 -5.43 -17.63 5.05
CA VAL A 47 -5.72 -16.81 3.87
C VAL A 47 -5.75 -17.72 2.65
N GLU A 48 -6.85 -17.67 1.90
CA GLU A 48 -7.10 -18.47 0.70
C GLU A 48 -6.61 -17.77 -0.57
N THR A 49 -6.75 -16.44 -0.63
CA THR A 49 -6.33 -15.65 -1.80
C THR A 49 -5.63 -14.36 -1.39
N VAL A 50 -4.63 -13.99 -2.20
CA VAL A 50 -3.94 -12.70 -2.14
C VAL A 50 -4.15 -12.03 -3.49
N THR A 51 -4.80 -10.87 -3.49
CA THR A 51 -5.18 -10.15 -4.71
C THR A 51 -4.49 -8.79 -4.75
N VAL A 52 -4.00 -8.41 -5.93
CA VAL A 52 -3.45 -7.08 -6.22
C VAL A 52 -4.13 -6.55 -7.48
N GLU A 53 -5.08 -5.63 -7.33
CA GLU A 53 -5.85 -5.10 -8.48
C GLU A 53 -5.54 -3.64 -8.79
N LEU A 54 -5.41 -2.81 -7.75
CA LEU A 54 -5.20 -1.37 -7.88
C LEU A 54 -3.84 -0.98 -7.33
N ASP A 55 -3.39 0.22 -7.70
CA ASP A 55 -2.17 0.81 -7.15
C ASP A 55 -2.27 0.93 -5.62
N GLU A 56 -1.19 0.53 -4.95
CA GLU A 56 -1.06 0.51 -3.50
C GLU A 56 -2.09 -0.41 -2.79
N ASP A 57 -2.84 -1.26 -3.49
CA ASP A 57 -3.96 -2.03 -2.92
C ASP A 57 -3.72 -3.54 -2.96
N ILE A 58 -3.83 -4.18 -1.80
CA ILE A 58 -3.72 -5.64 -1.64
C ILE A 58 -4.89 -6.12 -0.79
N GLU A 59 -5.60 -7.15 -1.26
CA GLU A 59 -6.63 -7.84 -0.48
C GLU A 59 -6.15 -9.23 -0.06
N LEU A 60 -6.26 -9.55 1.24
CA LEU A 60 -6.05 -10.90 1.76
C LEU A 60 -7.40 -11.47 2.17
N ASN A 61 -7.82 -12.57 1.55
CA ASN A 61 -9.15 -13.12 1.77
C ASN A 61 -9.06 -14.49 2.43
N SER A 62 -9.86 -14.69 3.45
CA SER A 62 -10.20 -15.98 4.04
C SER A 62 -11.72 -16.19 3.95
N VAL A 63 -12.20 -17.35 4.40
CA VAL A 63 -13.64 -17.63 4.50
C VAL A 63 -14.37 -16.64 5.41
N GLN A 64 -13.71 -16.15 6.45
CA GLN A 64 -14.33 -15.39 7.56
C GLN A 64 -14.00 -13.90 7.53
N GLU A 65 -12.85 -13.55 6.97
CA GLU A 65 -12.28 -12.21 7.04
C GLU A 65 -11.66 -11.81 5.69
N ARG A 66 -11.82 -10.53 5.36
CA ARG A 66 -11.11 -9.85 4.28
C ARG A 66 -10.27 -8.71 4.87
N ILE A 67 -8.97 -8.77 4.65
CA ILE A 67 -8.00 -7.76 5.09
C ILE A 67 -7.64 -6.89 3.89
N TYR A 68 -7.90 -5.60 4.02
CA TYR A 68 -7.57 -4.58 3.04
C TYR A 68 -6.27 -3.89 3.44
N VAL A 69 -5.25 -4.03 2.61
CA VAL A 69 -3.91 -3.49 2.87
C VAL A 69 -3.61 -2.38 1.86
N GLN A 70 -3.34 -1.19 2.37
CA GLN A 70 -2.89 -0.04 1.59
C GLN A 70 -1.40 0.20 1.80
N VAL A 71 -0.62 0.03 0.74
CA VAL A 71 0.84 0.07 0.78
C VAL A 71 1.35 1.46 0.37
N LYS A 72 1.99 2.18 1.28
CA LYS A 72 2.53 3.52 1.04
C LYS A 72 4.04 3.50 0.96
N THR A 73 4.57 3.83 -0.21
CA THR A 73 6.01 4.03 -0.39
C THR A 73 6.33 5.52 -0.55
N ARG A 74 7.12 6.06 0.37
CA ARG A 74 7.58 7.46 0.35
C ARG A 74 9.07 7.55 0.63
N GLN A 75 9.66 8.67 0.23
CA GLN A 75 11.05 9.03 0.57
C GLN A 75 11.13 9.87 1.85
N LYS A 76 10.00 10.46 2.25
CA LYS A 76 9.85 11.31 3.43
C LYS A 76 8.86 10.66 4.39
N PRO A 77 8.83 11.06 5.67
CA PRO A 77 7.82 10.61 6.61
C PRO A 77 6.40 10.74 6.05
N ILE A 78 5.54 9.78 6.38
CA ILE A 78 4.15 9.73 5.88
C ILE A 78 3.35 10.88 6.48
N ILE A 79 2.67 11.65 5.64
CA ILE A 79 1.83 12.76 6.08
C ILE A 79 0.35 12.41 5.94
N PRO A 80 -0.58 13.14 6.61
CA PRO A 80 -2.01 12.80 6.55
C PRO A 80 -2.59 12.73 5.14
N SER A 81 -2.12 13.56 4.21
CA SER A 81 -2.59 13.52 2.82
C SER A 81 -2.24 12.20 2.11
N ASP A 82 -1.13 11.53 2.49
CA ASP A 82 -0.75 10.24 1.90
C ASP A 82 -1.74 9.12 2.23
N VAL A 83 -2.40 9.20 3.39
CA VAL A 83 -3.34 8.17 3.89
C VAL A 83 -4.80 8.55 3.69
N SER A 84 -5.12 9.83 3.47
CA SER A 84 -6.49 10.33 3.32
C SER A 84 -7.32 9.55 2.29
N GLY A 85 -6.77 9.30 1.09
CA GLY A 85 -7.44 8.52 0.04
C GLY A 85 -7.64 7.04 0.41
N ALA A 86 -6.70 6.44 1.16
CA ALA A 86 -6.84 5.08 1.66
C ALA A 86 -7.97 4.98 2.69
N LEU A 87 -8.05 5.95 3.61
CA LEU A 87 -9.12 6.02 4.61
C LEU A 87 -10.51 6.17 3.97
N ALA A 88 -10.62 6.99 2.91
CA ALA A 88 -11.86 7.12 2.15
C ALA A 88 -12.27 5.78 1.49
N ARG A 89 -11.33 5.10 0.82
CA ARG A 89 -11.58 3.77 0.24
C ARG A 89 -11.98 2.73 1.29
N PHE A 90 -11.34 2.73 2.46
CA PHE A 90 -11.72 1.85 3.56
C PHE A 90 -13.15 2.10 4.04
N ALA A 91 -13.60 3.37 4.05
CA ALA A 91 -15.00 3.67 4.36
C ALA A 91 -15.98 3.10 3.33
N GLU A 92 -15.64 3.16 2.05
CA GLU A 92 -16.43 2.53 0.98
C GLU A 92 -16.47 1.00 1.15
N MET A 93 -15.31 0.35 1.36
CA MET A 93 -15.22 -1.09 1.57
C MET A 93 -16.00 -1.54 2.81
N ARG A 94 -15.92 -0.77 3.91
CA ARG A 94 -16.73 -1.04 5.11
C ARG A 94 -18.21 -1.03 4.78
N ASN A 95 -18.68 -0.06 4.00
CA ASN A 95 -20.07 0.00 3.57
C ASN A 95 -20.46 -1.21 2.72
N GLU A 96 -19.61 -1.66 1.79
CA GLU A 96 -19.86 -2.87 0.98
C GLU A 96 -20.06 -4.13 1.84
N HIS A 97 -19.33 -4.26 2.96
CA HIS A 97 -19.55 -5.34 3.93
C HIS A 97 -20.85 -5.16 4.72
N ILE A 98 -21.15 -3.94 5.17
CA ILE A 98 -22.39 -3.63 5.92
C ILE A 98 -23.64 -3.97 5.08
N VAL A 99 -23.62 -3.64 3.78
CA VAL A 99 -24.76 -3.92 2.88
C VAL A 99 -24.72 -5.34 2.30
N GLY A 100 -23.78 -6.18 2.72
CA GLY A 100 -23.69 -7.60 2.33
C GLY A 100 -23.21 -7.84 0.89
N ARG A 101 -22.68 -6.82 0.20
CA ARG A 101 -22.06 -6.98 -1.13
C ARG A 101 -20.72 -7.70 -1.06
N ARG A 102 -20.03 -7.61 0.08
CA ARG A 102 -18.85 -8.40 0.41
C ARG A 102 -19.10 -9.19 1.71
N GLN A 103 -18.63 -10.44 1.74
CA GLN A 103 -18.84 -11.37 2.85
C GLN A 103 -17.68 -11.32 3.85
N GLY A 104 -17.95 -11.77 5.07
CA GLY A 104 -16.96 -11.82 6.16
C GLY A 104 -16.74 -10.48 6.86
N SER A 105 -15.91 -10.47 7.90
CA SER A 105 -15.46 -9.24 8.57
C SER A 105 -14.43 -8.50 7.73
N ALA A 106 -14.38 -7.17 7.88
CA ALA A 106 -13.40 -6.32 7.23
C ALA A 106 -12.34 -5.86 8.23
N SER A 107 -11.07 -5.96 7.85
CA SER A 107 -9.94 -5.39 8.58
C SER A 107 -9.14 -4.48 7.66
N PHE A 108 -8.63 -3.37 8.18
CA PHE A 108 -7.98 -2.33 7.37
C PHE A 108 -6.57 -2.06 7.89
N VAL A 109 -5.59 -2.06 6.99
CA VAL A 109 -4.17 -1.90 7.34
C VAL A 109 -3.49 -0.93 6.38
N ILE A 110 -2.70 0.01 6.91
CA ILE A 110 -1.80 0.84 6.10
C ILE A 110 -0.36 0.41 6.39
N VAL A 111 0.32 -0.10 5.36
CA VAL A 111 1.72 -0.50 5.45
C VAL A 111 2.56 0.59 4.82
N ALA A 112 3.52 1.15 5.56
CA ALA A 112 4.40 2.18 5.05
C ALA A 112 5.88 1.84 5.23
N ASN A 113 6.71 2.23 4.25
CA ASN A 113 8.17 2.10 4.33
C ASN A 113 8.85 3.23 5.12
N GLN A 114 8.09 4.22 5.57
CA GLN A 114 8.56 5.37 6.34
C GLN A 114 7.67 5.54 7.56
N ALA A 115 8.25 6.04 8.65
CA ALA A 115 7.50 6.39 9.84
C ALA A 115 6.50 7.53 9.55
N PRO A 116 5.40 7.63 10.31
CA PRO A 116 4.52 8.79 10.26
C PRO A 116 5.29 10.06 10.63
N GLY A 117 5.02 11.15 9.92
CA GLY A 117 5.46 12.48 10.29
C GLY A 117 4.74 12.99 11.55
N PRO A 118 5.20 14.08 12.18
CA PRO A 118 4.71 14.51 13.50
C PRO A 118 3.20 14.72 13.57
N HIS A 119 2.58 15.23 12.49
CA HIS A 119 1.15 15.47 12.48
C HIS A 119 0.33 14.17 12.42
N LEU A 120 0.74 13.22 11.58
CA LEU A 120 0.09 11.91 11.49
C LEU A 120 0.33 11.10 12.77
N GLN A 121 1.53 11.18 13.33
CA GLN A 121 1.86 10.55 14.62
C GLN A 121 0.92 11.06 15.73
N LYS A 122 0.72 12.38 15.82
CA LYS A 122 -0.23 12.96 16.75
C LYS A 122 -1.67 12.48 16.50
N MET A 123 -2.08 12.36 15.23
CA MET A 123 -3.41 11.81 14.89
C MET A 123 -3.60 10.37 15.37
N ILE A 124 -2.55 9.54 15.32
CA ILE A 124 -2.54 8.17 15.83
C ILE A 124 -2.64 8.18 17.35
N GLU A 125 -1.83 8.99 18.04
CA GLU A 125 -1.81 9.12 19.50
C GLU A 125 -3.14 9.62 20.06
N ASP A 126 -3.72 10.63 19.41
CA ASP A 126 -5.02 11.21 19.77
C ASP A 126 -6.20 10.33 19.33
N LYS A 127 -5.95 9.16 18.71
CA LYS A 127 -6.98 8.21 18.20
C LYS A 127 -8.02 8.86 17.29
N THR A 128 -7.56 9.80 16.47
CA THR A 128 -8.40 10.50 15.48
C THR A 128 -8.59 9.73 14.18
N LEU A 129 -7.75 8.72 13.94
CA LEU A 129 -7.95 7.75 12.86
C LEU A 129 -9.07 6.77 13.23
N PRO A 130 -9.78 6.19 12.24
CA PRO A 130 -10.76 5.14 12.50
C PRO A 130 -10.14 3.99 13.29
N ALA A 131 -10.84 3.54 14.34
CA ALA A 131 -10.31 2.57 15.30
C ALA A 131 -10.06 1.17 14.71
N ASP A 132 -10.62 0.89 13.53
CA ASP A 132 -10.48 -0.36 12.78
C ASP A 132 -9.33 -0.32 11.75
N VAL A 133 -8.58 0.78 11.67
CA VAL A 133 -7.40 0.92 10.80
C VAL A 133 -6.13 0.73 11.62
N ARG A 134 -5.25 -0.16 11.16
CA ARG A 134 -3.95 -0.49 11.77
C ARG A 134 -2.76 0.01 10.95
#